data_AF-A0A7X2DA47-F1
#
_entry.id   AF-A0A7X2DA47-F1
#
_cell.length_a   1.000
_cell.length_b   1.000
_cell.length_c   1.000
_cell.angle_alpha   90.00
_cell.angle_beta   90.00
_cell.angle_gamma   90.00
#
_symmetry.space_group_name_H-M   'P 1'
#
loop_
_entity.id
_entity.type
_entity.pdbx_description
1 polymer ?
#
loop_
_entity_poly.entity_id
_entity_poly.type
_entity_poly.pdbx_seq_one_letter_code
_entity_poly.pdbx_strand_id
1 'polypeptide(L)' 'MGYTLGKGNITVSDEGEPRVRFELADGSKGIEVCLTDEAKARIASANGWDEADRLGRHMLTDPEEELFIVNHAVAATGNP' A
#
# COMPACT_ATOMS: atom_id res chain seq x y z
N MET A 1 -4.00 19.25 -1.01
CA MET A 1 -3.35 19.01 -2.32
C MET A 1 -2.97 17.53 -2.37
N GLY A 2 -3.58 16.73 -3.25
CA GLY A 2 -3.28 15.29 -3.35
C GLY A 2 -2.14 14.95 -4.33
N TYR A 3 -1.61 13.74 -4.19
CA TYR A 3 -0.66 13.11 -5.12
C TYR A 3 -1.40 12.50 -6.31
N THR A 4 -0.90 12.70 -7.53
CA THR A 4 -1.52 12.23 -8.77
C THR A 4 -0.45 12.05 -9.85
N LEU A 5 -0.62 11.05 -10.72
CA LEU A 5 0.27 10.82 -11.87
C LEU A 5 0.47 12.09 -12.73
N GLY A 6 -0.60 12.84 -13.02
CA GLY A 6 -0.53 14.04 -13.86
C GLY A 6 0.27 15.22 -13.27
N LYS A 7 0.59 15.18 -11.97
CA LYS A 7 1.48 16.15 -11.32
C LYS A 7 2.94 15.71 -11.29
N GLY A 8 3.24 14.49 -11.75
CA GLY A 8 4.59 13.92 -11.71
C GLY A 8 5.08 13.57 -10.29
N ASN A 9 4.18 13.43 -9.31
CA ASN A 9 4.53 13.12 -7.91
C ASN A 9 4.08 11.72 -7.46
N ILE A 10 3.69 10.85 -8.40
CA ILE A 10 3.51 9.41 -8.21
C ILE A 10 4.35 8.70 -9.27
N THR A 11 5.12 7.71 -8.86
CA THR A 11 5.78 6.74 -9.73
C THR A 11 5.09 5.39 -9.56
N VAL A 12 5.06 4.58 -10.62
CA VAL A 12 4.51 3.23 -10.60
C VAL A 12 5.55 2.29 -11.19
N SER A 13 5.90 1.26 -10.44
CA SER A 13 6.72 0.13 -10.86
C SER A 13 5.97 -1.17 -10.59
N ASP A 14 6.17 -2.17 -11.45
CA ASP A 14 5.70 -3.53 -11.20
C ASP A 14 6.82 -4.32 -10.49
N GLU A 15 6.58 -4.59 -9.21
CA GLU A 15 7.52 -5.31 -8.34
C GLU A 15 6.88 -6.59 -7.77
N GLY A 16 5.74 -7.01 -8.34
CA GLY A 16 5.03 -8.25 -7.97
C GLY A 16 4.22 -8.19 -6.66
N GLU A 17 4.32 -7.12 -5.88
CA GLU A 17 3.66 -7.00 -4.57
C GLU A 17 2.85 -5.69 -4.45
N PRO A 18 1.60 -5.75 -3.94
CA PRO A 18 0.79 -4.55 -3.72
C PRO A 18 1.33 -3.76 -2.52
N ARG A 19 1.97 -2.63 -2.81
CA ARG A 19 2.47 -1.69 -1.81
C ARG A 19 2.43 -0.24 -2.29
N VAL A 20 2.38 0.69 -1.35
CA VAL A 20 2.58 2.11 -1.61
C VAL A 20 3.67 2.65 -0.69
N ARG A 21 4.53 3.51 -1.23
CA ARG A 21 5.55 4.21 -0.46
C ARG A 21 5.32 5.72 -0.54
N PHE A 22 5.35 6.35 0.62
CA PHE A 22 5.31 7.80 0.77
C PHE A 22 6.69 8.27 1.23
N GLU A 23 7.27 9.21 0.51
CA GLU A 23 8.58 9.78 0.85
C GLU A 23 8.49 11.31 0.81
N LEU A 24 9.23 11.96 1.71
CA LEU A 24 9.49 13.39 1.57
C LEU A 24 10.40 13.63 0.36
N ALA A 25 10.25 14.79 -0.29
CA ALA A 25 11.03 15.12 -1.49
C ALA A 25 12.55 15.15 -1.25
N ASP A 26 12.98 15.32 0.00
CA ASP A 26 14.38 15.29 0.42
C ASP A 26 14.88 13.88 0.79
N GLY A 27 14.03 12.85 0.71
CA GLY A 27 14.34 11.46 1.06
C GLY A 27 14.56 11.20 2.55
N SER A 28 14.36 12.20 3.41
CA SER A 28 14.72 12.10 4.84
C SER A 28 13.81 11.17 5.64
N LYS A 29 12.58 10.96 5.18
CA LYS A 29 11.57 10.11 5.83
C LYS A 29 10.75 9.37 4.78
N GLY A 30 10.48 8.10 5.06
CA GLY A 30 9.59 7.28 4.28
C GLY A 30 8.63 6.46 5.15
N ILE A 31 7.44 6.21 4.61
CA ILE A 31 6.50 5.21 5.14
C ILE A 31 6.14 4.30 3.98
N GLU A 32 6.20 2.99 4.21
CA GLU A 32 5.71 1.98 3.29
C GLU A 32 4.47 1.33 3.90
N VAL A 33 3.40 1.23 3.11
CA VAL A 33 2.15 0.56 3.49
C VAL A 33 1.95 -0.62 2.57
N CYS A 34 1.86 -1.80 3.17
CA CYS A 34 1.67 -3.08 2.50
C CYS A 34 0.37 -3.73 2.97
N LEU A 35 -0.23 -4.58 2.14
CA LEU A 35 -1.28 -5.49 2.62
C LEU A 35 -0.69 -6.58 3.52
N THR A 36 -1.44 -7.01 4.53
CA THR A 36 -1.15 -8.25 5.27
C THR A 36 -1.27 -9.47 4.36
N ASP A 37 -0.55 -10.54 4.67
CA ASP A 37 -0.63 -11.78 3.86
C ASP A 37 -2.04 -12.39 3.90
N GLU A 38 -2.77 -12.23 5.01
CA GLU A 38 -4.16 -12.63 5.12
C GLU A 38 -5.08 -11.81 4.22
N ALA A 39 -4.93 -10.48 4.19
CA ALA A 39 -5.70 -9.63 3.27
C ALA A 39 -5.42 -9.98 1.80
N LYS A 40 -4.16 -10.25 1.44
CA LYS A 40 -3.79 -10.73 0.09
C LYS A 40 -4.46 -12.05 -0.25
N ALA A 41 -4.45 -13.02 0.68
CA ALA A 41 -5.06 -14.33 0.48
C ALA A 41 -6.59 -14.22 0.29
N ARG A 42 -7.26 -13.36 1.08
CA ARG A 42 -8.69 -13.07 0.95
C ARG A 42 -9.02 -12.51 -0.43
N ILE A 43 -8.25 -11.52 -0.90
CA ILE A 43 -8.43 -10.92 -2.23
C ILE A 43 -8.22 -11.97 -3.33
N ALA A 44 -7.15 -12.77 -3.24
CA ALA A 44 -6.85 -13.82 -4.22
C ALA A 44 -7.93 -14.92 -4.28
N SER A 45 -8.68 -15.13 -3.19
CA SER A 45 -9.76 -16.12 -3.12
C SER A 45 -11.10 -15.64 -3.68
N ALA A 46 -11.30 -14.33 -3.86
CA ALA A 46 -12.55 -13.78 -4.38
C ALA A 46 -12.64 -13.96 -5.90
N ASN A 47 -13.55 -14.82 -6.35
CA ASN A 47 -13.67 -15.18 -7.76
C ASN A 47 -14.96 -14.62 -8.35
N GLY A 48 -14.80 -13.71 -9.32
CA GLY A 48 -15.93 -13.07 -9.97
C GLY A 48 -16.38 -11.78 -9.29
N TRP A 49 -17.18 -11.00 -10.02
CA TRP A 49 -17.52 -9.62 -9.66
C TRP A 49 -18.32 -9.50 -8.36
N ASP A 50 -19.32 -10.37 -8.16
CA ASP A 50 -20.20 -10.29 -6.99
C ASP A 50 -19.46 -10.65 -5.69
N GLU A 51 -18.56 -11.65 -5.76
CA GLU A 51 -17.74 -12.04 -4.61
C GLU A 51 -16.72 -10.95 -4.27
N ALA A 52 -16.06 -10.37 -5.28
CA ALA A 52 -15.13 -9.27 -5.10
C ALA A 52 -15.82 -8.02 -4.53
N ASP A 53 -17.01 -7.67 -4.99
CA ASP A 53 -17.79 -6.54 -4.46
C ASP A 53 -18.22 -6.77 -3.00
N ARG A 54 -18.66 -7.98 -2.67
CA ARG A 54 -18.97 -8.36 -1.28
C ARG A 54 -17.72 -8.29 -0.40
N LEU A 55 -16.59 -8.83 -0.86
CA LEU A 55 -15.34 -8.77 -0.12
C LEU A 55 -14.90 -7.32 0.10
N GLY A 56 -14.93 -6.48 -0.94
CA GLY A 56 -14.58 -5.06 -0.83
C GLY A 56 -15.43 -4.32 0.20
N ARG A 57 -16.75 -4.55 0.20
CA ARG A 57 -17.65 -3.99 1.22
C ARG A 57 -17.33 -4.45 2.64
N HIS A 58 -16.90 -5.69 2.81
CA HIS A 58 -16.51 -6.21 4.12
C HIS A 58 -15.18 -5.61 4.58
N MET A 59 -14.18 -5.58 3.71
CA MET A 59 -12.86 -5.01 4.00
C MET A 59 -12.92 -3.51 4.31
N LEU A 60 -13.92 -2.77 3.81
CA LEU A 60 -14.14 -1.38 4.21
C LEU A 60 -14.51 -1.19 5.70
N THR A 61 -14.93 -2.27 6.38
CA THR A 61 -15.30 -2.25 7.81
C THR A 61 -14.30 -2.98 8.71
N ASP A 62 -13.33 -3.67 8.12
CA ASP A 62 -12.30 -4.38 8.88
C ASP A 62 -11.33 -3.35 9.51
N PRO A 63 -10.77 -3.63 10.70
CA PRO A 63 -9.75 -2.79 11.30
C PRO A 63 -8.53 -2.63 10.38
N GLU A 64 -7.96 -1.42 10.31
CA GLU A 64 -6.83 -1.14 9.43
C GLU A 64 -5.62 -2.02 9.74
N GLU A 65 -5.40 -2.37 11.01
CA GLU A 65 -4.33 -3.26 11.46
C GLU A 65 -4.47 -4.71 10.99
N GLU A 66 -5.66 -5.16 10.62
CA GLU A 66 -5.89 -6.49 10.02
C GLU A 66 -5.57 -6.48 8.52
N LEU A 67 -5.66 -5.31 7.88
CA LEU A 67 -5.51 -5.15 6.44
C LEU A 67 -4.10 -4.71 6.05
N PHE A 68 -3.47 -3.87 6.86
CA PHE A 68 -2.26 -3.14 6.48
C PHE A 68 -1.11 -3.32 7.48
N ILE A 69 0.09 -3.42 6.94
CA ILE A 69 1.35 -3.31 7.67
C ILE A 69 2.00 -1.98 7.29
N VAL A 70 2.34 -1.18 8.30
CA VAL A 70 3.01 0.11 8.12
C VAL A 70 4.47 -0.01 8.55
N ASN A 71 5.38 0.09 7.59
CA ASN A 71 6.82 0.08 7.82
C ASN A 71 7.36 1.50 7.76
N HIS A 72 8.02 1.94 8.83
CA HIS A 72 8.71 3.23 8.85
C HIS A 72 10.13 3.04 8.30
N ALA A 73 10.40 3.62 7.14
CA ALA A 73 11.75 3.72 6.61
C ALA A 73 12.39 5.01 7.15
N VAL A 74 13.30 4.87 8.12
CA VAL A 74 14.25 5.93 8.44
C VAL A 74 15.37 5.83 7.41
N ALA A 75 15.74 6.94 6.78
CA ALA A 75 16.83 6.98 5.82
C ALA A 75 18.03 6.17 6.33
N ALA A 76 18.61 5.33 5.48
CA ALA A 76 19.97 4.88 5.70
C ALA A 76 20.80 6.15 5.83
N THR A 77 21.26 6.46 7.05
CA THR A 77 22.19 7.56 7.29
C THR A 77 23.32 7.37 6.29
N GLY A 78 23.47 8.32 5.36
CA GLY A 78 24.55 8.28 4.38
C GLY A 78 25.85 8.00 5.10
N ASN A 79 26.53 6.91 4.72
CA ASN A 79 27.91 6.74 5.10
C ASN A 79 28.76 7.76 4.31
N PRO A 80 29.86 8.25 4.92
CA PRO A 80 30.49 9.55 4.63
C PRO A 80 31.09 9.69 3.23
#